data_AF-A0A6P4BQK1-F1
#
_entry.id   AF-A0A6P4BQK1-F1
#
_cell.length_a   1.000
_cell.length_b   1.000
_cell.length_c   1.000
_cell.angle_alpha   90.00
_cell.angle_beta   90.00
_cell.angle_gamma   90.00
#
_symmetry.space_group_name_H-M   'P 1'
#
loop_
_entity.id
_entity.type
_entity.pdbx_description
1 polymer ?
#
loop_
_entity_poly.entity_id
_entity_poly.type
_entity_poly.pdbx_seq_one_letter_code
_entity_poly.pdbx_strand_id
1 'polypeptide(L)'
;MTRATRCGASFTRCTPPFFPYSGVNYLFAPWISWLLLLESSPFMAPKTVPYLVLWWLFAVPVVMLDVKIYGQWFTKGKRFLSTVANPTSQMSVIGNLVGAQAAAHMGWKESAVCLFSLGMVHYLVLFVTLYQRLSGGDRLPVLLRPVFFLFFAAPGVASLAWESIVGSFDIASKMLFFLSLFLFTSLICRPTLFRRSMRRFNVAWWAYSFPVTMLALASTDYAQEVKGTISHILMLCLLALSFLICLSLTLFTFLNSKMLLPDNDPIANLVIQFPVAD
;
A
#
# COMPACT_ATOMS: atom_id res chain seq x y z
N MET A 1 -8.30 -7.87 -13.75
CA MET A 1 -8.01 -6.87 -14.81
C MET A 1 -9.25 -6.24 -15.46
N THR A 2 -10.42 -6.90 -15.50
CA THR A 2 -11.64 -6.43 -16.19
C THR A 2 -12.44 -5.31 -15.50
N ARG A 3 -12.20 -4.99 -14.23
CA ARG A 3 -12.93 -3.90 -13.52
C ARG A 3 -12.31 -2.50 -13.70
N ALA A 4 -10.98 -2.42 -13.85
CA ALA A 4 -10.27 -1.14 -14.00
C ALA A 4 -10.55 -0.48 -15.36
N THR A 5 -10.58 -1.29 -16.44
CA THR A 5 -10.85 -0.81 -17.80
C THR A 5 -12.29 -0.35 -18.02
N ARG A 6 -13.27 -0.92 -17.30
CA ARG A 6 -14.67 -0.45 -17.38
C ARG A 6 -14.91 0.92 -16.75
N CYS A 7 -14.09 1.35 -15.79
CA CYS A 7 -14.27 2.64 -15.12
C CYS A 7 -13.62 3.81 -15.87
N GLY A 8 -12.56 3.58 -16.65
CA GLY A 8 -11.86 4.64 -17.39
C GLY A 8 -12.70 5.32 -18.47
N ALA A 9 -13.68 4.60 -19.05
CA ALA A 9 -14.46 5.09 -20.19
C ALA A 9 -15.82 5.75 -19.81
N SER A 10 -16.23 5.77 -18.54
CA SER A 10 -17.55 6.29 -18.16
C SER A 10 -17.55 6.86 -16.74
N PHE A 11 -16.96 8.05 -16.58
CA PHE A 11 -16.86 8.79 -15.31
C PHE A 11 -18.23 9.09 -14.66
N THR A 12 -19.30 9.18 -15.45
CA THR A 12 -20.68 9.42 -15.02
C THR A 12 -21.40 8.19 -14.44
N ARG A 13 -20.86 6.98 -14.62
CA ARG A 13 -21.46 5.74 -14.07
C ARG A 13 -20.98 5.40 -12.65
N CYS A 14 -20.17 6.28 -12.05
CA CYS A 14 -19.66 6.17 -10.67
C CYS A 14 -20.56 6.91 -9.66
N THR A 15 -21.87 6.65 -9.70
CA THR A 15 -22.84 7.07 -8.67
C THR A 15 -23.67 5.84 -8.26
N PRO A 16 -24.41 5.83 -7.15
CA PRO A 16 -24.00 5.24 -5.89
C PRO A 16 -24.54 3.84 -5.50
N PRO A 17 -25.07 2.92 -6.34
CA PRO A 17 -25.35 1.58 -5.85
C PRO A 17 -24.16 0.61 -5.98
N PHE A 18 -23.12 0.91 -6.78
CA PHE A 18 -22.16 -0.12 -7.21
C PHE A 18 -20.81 -0.19 -6.51
N PHE A 19 -20.41 0.80 -5.71
CA PHE A 19 -19.18 0.72 -4.93
C PHE A 19 -19.45 1.01 -3.45
N PRO A 20 -19.42 0.00 -2.55
CA PRO A 20 -19.31 0.29 -1.14
C PRO A 20 -18.07 1.16 -0.92
N TYR A 21 -18.18 2.13 -0.01
CA TYR A 21 -17.19 3.17 0.25
C TYR A 21 -15.72 2.67 0.34
N SER A 22 -15.51 1.44 0.82
CA SER A 22 -14.21 0.74 0.90
C SER A 22 -13.57 0.40 -0.45
N GLY A 23 -14.33 0.35 -1.54
CA GLY A 23 -13.88 -0.02 -2.88
C GLY A 23 -13.07 1.05 -3.60
N VAL A 24 -13.28 2.33 -3.27
CA VAL A 24 -12.58 3.47 -3.90
C VAL A 24 -11.08 3.44 -3.57
N ASN A 25 -10.72 3.03 -2.35
CA ASN A 25 -9.32 2.91 -1.92
C ASN A 25 -8.54 1.84 -2.69
N TYR A 26 -9.21 0.85 -3.28
CA TYR A 26 -8.55 -0.15 -4.12
C TYR A 26 -8.22 0.39 -5.52
N LEU A 27 -8.79 1.54 -5.92
CA LEU A 27 -8.45 2.19 -7.19
C LEU A 27 -7.03 2.75 -7.20
N PHE A 28 -6.40 2.96 -6.04
CA PHE A 28 -4.99 3.36 -5.94
C PHE A 28 -4.03 2.24 -6.38
N ALA A 29 -4.37 0.98 -6.08
CA ALA A 29 -3.49 -0.16 -6.31
C ALA A 29 -2.93 -0.26 -7.74
N PRO A 30 -3.72 -0.18 -8.84
CA PRO A 30 -3.17 -0.26 -10.18
C PRO A 30 -2.17 0.86 -10.50
N TRP A 31 -2.41 2.09 -10.02
CA TRP A 31 -1.52 3.22 -10.24
C TRP A 31 -0.21 3.07 -9.47
N ILE A 32 -0.29 2.63 -8.21
CA ILE A 32 0.89 2.34 -7.38
C ILE A 32 1.73 1.22 -8.01
N SER A 33 1.08 0.15 -8.48
CA SER A 33 1.78 -0.94 -9.16
C SER A 33 2.51 -0.44 -10.42
N TRP A 34 1.89 0.45 -11.20
CA TRP A 34 2.54 1.01 -12.38
C TRP A 34 3.71 1.96 -12.05
N LEU A 35 3.61 2.74 -10.98
CA LEU A 35 4.71 3.57 -10.49
C LEU A 35 5.90 2.71 -10.03
N LEU A 36 5.66 1.67 -9.23
CA LEU A 36 6.71 0.75 -8.80
C LEU A 36 7.35 -0.01 -9.98
N LEU A 37 6.54 -0.41 -10.97
CA LEU A 37 7.04 -1.02 -12.19
C LEU A 37 7.93 -0.04 -12.97
N LEU A 38 7.53 1.23 -13.06
CA LEU A 38 8.31 2.27 -13.70
C LEU A 38 9.65 2.48 -13.01
N GLU A 39 9.69 2.48 -11.67
CA GLU A 39 10.93 2.57 -10.89
C GLU A 39 11.84 1.35 -11.02
N SER A 40 11.27 0.15 -11.10
CA SER A 40 12.03 -1.09 -11.23
C SER A 40 12.59 -1.37 -12.63
N SER A 41 12.15 -0.61 -13.64
CA SER A 41 12.49 -0.88 -15.04
C SER A 41 13.93 -0.49 -15.35
N PRO A 42 14.82 -1.45 -15.70
CA PRO A 42 16.21 -1.15 -16.03
C PRO A 42 16.37 -0.48 -17.40
N PHE A 43 15.31 -0.48 -18.22
CA PHE A 43 15.34 -0.01 -19.61
C PHE A 43 15.08 1.48 -19.77
N MET A 44 14.53 2.14 -18.75
CA MET A 44 14.10 3.54 -18.81
C MET A 44 14.94 4.37 -17.84
N ALA A 45 15.90 5.15 -18.37
CA ALA A 45 16.67 6.04 -17.52
C ALA A 45 15.76 7.14 -16.92
N PRO A 46 15.91 7.51 -15.62
CA PRO A 46 15.04 8.45 -14.89
C PRO A 46 14.91 9.88 -15.47
N LYS A 47 15.52 10.17 -16.61
CA LYS A 47 15.51 11.50 -17.27
C LYS A 47 14.98 11.45 -18.71
N THR A 48 14.51 10.29 -19.16
CA THR A 48 13.95 10.14 -20.50
C THR A 48 12.55 10.72 -20.55
N VAL A 49 12.21 11.42 -21.64
CA VAL A 49 10.87 11.96 -21.91
C VAL A 49 9.74 10.94 -21.69
N PRO A 50 9.85 9.66 -22.14
CA PRO A 50 8.82 8.66 -21.85
C PRO A 50 8.61 8.40 -20.36
N TYR A 51 9.69 8.36 -19.55
CA TYR A 51 9.60 8.16 -18.11
C TYR A 51 8.80 9.29 -17.44
N LEU A 52 9.06 10.54 -17.84
CA LEU A 52 8.37 11.72 -17.32
C LEU A 52 6.86 11.69 -17.64
N VAL A 53 6.51 11.35 -18.88
CA VAL A 53 5.10 11.26 -19.33
C VAL A 53 4.37 10.16 -18.58
N LEU A 54 5.00 8.98 -18.42
CA LEU A 54 4.45 7.86 -17.68
C LEU A 54 4.25 8.21 -16.20
N TRP A 55 5.22 8.88 -15.58
CA TRP A 55 5.09 9.33 -14.20
C TRP A 55 3.90 10.25 -14.01
N TRP A 56 3.75 11.29 -14.85
CA TRP A 56 2.59 12.19 -14.80
C TRP A 56 1.26 11.45 -15.00
N LEU A 57 1.23 10.51 -15.95
CA LEU A 57 0.05 9.69 -16.24
C LEU A 57 -0.41 8.88 -15.02
N PHE A 58 0.52 8.44 -14.17
CA PHE A 58 0.21 7.63 -12.99
C PHE A 58 0.06 8.44 -11.70
N ALA A 59 0.82 9.53 -11.55
CA ALA A 59 0.77 10.41 -10.39
C ALA A 59 -0.51 11.25 -10.36
N VAL A 60 -1.00 11.74 -11.50
CA VAL A 60 -2.21 12.58 -11.56
C VAL A 60 -3.44 11.85 -11.02
N PRO A 61 -3.75 10.61 -11.42
CA PRO A 61 -4.86 9.86 -10.83
C PRO A 61 -4.74 9.67 -9.32
N VAL A 62 -3.52 9.43 -8.81
CA VAL A 62 -3.28 9.28 -7.36
C VAL A 62 -3.62 10.58 -6.63
N VAL A 63 -3.05 11.71 -7.08
CA VAL A 63 -3.29 13.02 -6.48
C VAL A 63 -4.76 13.45 -6.60
N MET A 64 -5.41 13.20 -7.74
CA MET A 64 -6.83 13.49 -7.93
C MET A 64 -7.73 12.67 -6.99
N LEU A 65 -7.42 11.37 -6.82
CA LEU A 65 -8.13 10.52 -5.87
C LEU A 65 -7.91 11.00 -4.44
N ASP A 66 -6.69 11.43 -4.09
CA ASP A 66 -6.37 12.00 -2.79
C ASP A 66 -7.19 13.27 -2.55
N VAL A 67 -7.11 14.25 -3.44
CA VAL A 67 -7.88 15.51 -3.33
C VAL A 67 -9.38 15.23 -3.19
N LYS A 68 -9.92 14.24 -3.91
CA LYS A 68 -11.33 13.85 -3.77
C LYS A 68 -11.64 13.27 -2.38
N ILE A 69 -10.79 12.37 -1.88
CA ILE A 69 -10.97 11.75 -0.55
C ILE A 69 -10.83 12.80 0.55
N TYR A 70 -9.83 13.67 0.46
CA TYR A 70 -9.60 14.77 1.39
C TYR A 70 -10.70 15.84 1.32
N GLY A 71 -11.14 16.24 0.14
CA GLY A 71 -12.25 17.18 -0.01
C GLY A 71 -13.54 16.65 0.63
N GLN A 72 -13.79 15.35 0.49
CA GLN A 72 -14.89 14.69 1.19
C GLN A 72 -14.68 14.63 2.71
N TRP A 73 -13.44 14.45 3.16
CA TRP A 73 -13.08 14.48 4.58
C TRP A 73 -13.42 15.82 5.24
N PHE A 74 -13.07 16.93 4.59
CA PHE A 74 -13.38 18.27 5.08
C PHE A 74 -14.89 18.58 5.06
N THR A 75 -15.63 18.03 4.09
CA THR A 75 -17.04 18.41 3.87
C THR A 75 -18.05 17.54 4.64
N LYS A 76 -17.74 16.28 4.96
CA LYS A 76 -18.73 15.29 5.46
C LYS A 76 -18.62 14.90 6.95
N GLY A 77 -17.76 15.53 7.75
CA GLY A 77 -17.78 15.48 9.22
C GLY A 77 -17.35 14.17 9.92
N LYS A 78 -17.46 14.13 11.26
CA LYS A 78 -16.90 13.09 12.17
C LYS A 78 -17.41 11.66 11.95
N ARG A 79 -18.65 11.47 11.49
CA ARG A 79 -19.23 10.13 11.24
C ARG A 79 -18.61 9.48 10.00
N PHE A 80 -18.24 10.29 9.02
CA PHE A 80 -17.54 9.87 7.81
C PHE A 80 -16.13 9.38 8.18
N LEU A 81 -15.36 10.16 8.93
CA LEU A 81 -14.03 9.82 9.46
C LEU A 81 -13.89 8.39 9.99
N SER A 82 -14.83 7.94 10.83
CA SER A 82 -14.83 6.59 11.41
C SER A 82 -15.13 5.49 10.38
N THR A 83 -15.98 5.78 9.39
CA THR A 83 -16.27 4.90 8.26
C THR A 83 -15.16 4.91 7.19
N VAL A 84 -14.43 6.02 7.04
CA VAL A 84 -13.39 6.26 6.03
C VAL A 84 -12.00 5.83 6.46
N ALA A 85 -11.70 5.91 7.76
CA ALA A 85 -10.50 5.34 8.38
C ALA A 85 -10.60 3.81 8.38
N ASN A 86 -10.62 3.27 7.17
CA ASN A 86 -10.46 1.87 6.89
C ASN A 86 -8.97 1.68 6.56
N PRO A 87 -8.25 0.77 7.19
CA PRO A 87 -7.10 0.08 6.62
C PRO A 87 -6.64 0.36 5.17
N THR A 88 -7.55 0.26 4.20
CA THR A 88 -7.27 0.48 2.78
C THR A 88 -6.89 1.93 2.43
N SER A 89 -7.16 2.91 3.29
CA SER A 89 -6.72 4.30 3.12
C SER A 89 -5.20 4.46 3.24
N GLN A 90 -4.48 3.51 3.84
CA GLN A 90 -3.01 3.50 3.81
C GLN A 90 -2.45 3.31 2.39
N MET A 91 -3.26 2.86 1.42
CA MET A 91 -2.86 2.84 0.00
C MET A 91 -2.63 4.25 -0.54
N SER A 92 -3.43 5.25 -0.14
CA SER A 92 -3.21 6.66 -0.52
C SER A 92 -1.88 7.18 0.02
N VAL A 93 -1.57 6.88 1.29
CA VAL A 93 -0.26 7.19 1.91
C VAL A 93 0.88 6.61 1.08
N ILE A 94 0.82 5.30 0.80
CA ILE A 94 1.87 4.60 0.06
C ILE A 94 1.99 5.17 -1.36
N GLY A 95 0.87 5.46 -2.04
CA GLY A 95 0.89 6.05 -3.38
C GLY A 95 1.56 7.42 -3.43
N ASN A 96 1.34 8.27 -2.42
CA ASN A 96 2.03 9.55 -2.32
C ASN A 96 3.52 9.38 -2.07
N LEU A 97 3.92 8.47 -1.18
CA LEU A 97 5.33 8.24 -0.87
C LEU A 97 6.10 7.61 -2.05
N VAL A 98 5.50 6.64 -2.74
CA VAL A 98 6.06 6.07 -3.98
C VAL A 98 6.11 7.14 -5.08
N GLY A 99 5.06 7.94 -5.22
CA GLY A 99 5.04 9.07 -6.16
C GLY A 99 6.15 10.09 -5.87
N ALA A 100 6.41 10.37 -4.59
CA ALA A 100 7.50 11.23 -4.14
C ALA A 100 8.88 10.65 -4.47
N GLN A 101 9.07 9.35 -4.21
CA GLN A 101 10.30 8.64 -4.54
C GLN A 101 10.61 8.73 -6.06
N ALA A 102 9.61 8.44 -6.89
CA ALA A 102 9.75 8.50 -8.34
C ALA A 102 10.01 9.94 -8.83
N ALA A 103 9.36 10.94 -8.24
CA ALA A 103 9.62 12.35 -8.53
C ALA A 103 11.06 12.75 -8.20
N ALA A 104 11.58 12.25 -7.07
CA ALA A 104 12.93 12.53 -6.64
C ALA A 104 13.98 11.92 -7.59
N HIS A 105 13.76 10.70 -8.08
CA HIS A 105 14.63 10.07 -9.09
C HIS A 105 14.70 10.84 -10.41
N MET A 106 13.62 11.56 -10.79
CA MET A 106 13.62 12.46 -11.96
C MET A 106 14.30 13.81 -11.70
N GLY A 107 14.70 14.10 -10.47
CA GLY A 107 15.26 15.38 -10.05
C GLY A 107 14.21 16.46 -9.71
N TRP A 108 12.92 16.09 -9.64
CA TRP A 108 11.82 17.01 -9.32
C TRP A 108 11.62 17.12 -7.82
N LYS A 109 12.60 17.73 -7.14
CA LYS A 109 12.66 17.78 -5.67
C LYS A 109 11.45 18.46 -5.03
N GLU A 110 10.97 19.57 -5.58
CA GLU A 110 9.81 20.30 -5.02
C GLU A 110 8.52 19.47 -5.06
N SER A 111 8.28 18.78 -6.19
CA SER A 111 7.12 17.88 -6.33
C SER A 111 7.24 16.67 -5.40
N ALA A 112 8.45 16.13 -5.26
CA ALA A 112 8.73 15.04 -4.36
C ALA A 112 8.46 15.42 -2.89
N VAL A 113 8.94 16.59 -2.44
CA VAL A 113 8.70 17.11 -1.09
C VAL A 113 7.21 17.37 -0.85
N CYS A 114 6.47 17.87 -1.85
CA CYS A 114 5.03 18.08 -1.75
C CYS A 114 4.27 16.77 -1.53
N LEU A 115 4.51 15.76 -2.39
CA LEU A 115 3.88 14.44 -2.28
C LEU A 115 4.28 13.72 -0.98
N PHE A 116 5.56 13.80 -0.59
CA PHE A 116 6.06 13.24 0.66
C PHE A 116 5.34 13.85 1.87
N SER A 117 5.21 15.17 1.88
CA SER A 117 4.54 15.91 2.95
C SER A 117 3.06 15.52 3.07
N LEU A 118 2.36 15.42 1.94
CA LEU A 118 0.96 14.96 1.90
C LEU A 118 0.85 13.53 2.46
N GLY A 119 1.70 12.62 2.01
CA GLY A 119 1.75 11.24 2.47
C GLY A 119 2.00 11.12 3.98
N MET A 120 2.98 11.85 4.51
CA MET A 120 3.35 11.79 5.93
C MET A 120 2.29 12.39 6.86
N VAL A 121 1.67 13.52 6.48
CA VAL A 121 0.54 14.07 7.24
C VAL A 121 -0.64 13.10 7.23
N HIS A 122 -0.95 12.51 6.07
CA HIS A 122 -1.99 11.48 5.96
C HIS A 122 -1.68 10.30 6.88
N TYR A 123 -0.44 9.80 6.83
CA TYR A 123 0.02 8.69 7.64
C TYR A 123 -0.23 8.95 9.13
N LEU A 124 0.14 10.12 9.64
CA LEU A 124 -0.03 10.47 11.05
C LEU A 124 -1.51 10.46 11.46
N VAL A 125 -2.39 11.05 10.64
CA VAL A 125 -3.83 11.09 10.90
C VAL A 125 -4.42 9.67 10.92
N LEU A 126 -4.06 8.81 9.96
CA LEU A 126 -4.51 7.42 9.93
C LEU A 126 -3.93 6.60 11.06
N PHE A 127 -2.66 6.82 11.40
CA PHE A 127 -1.99 6.13 12.50
C PHE A 127 -2.75 6.35 13.80
N VAL A 128 -3.01 7.61 14.16
CA VAL A 128 -3.73 7.97 15.39
C VAL A 128 -5.18 7.47 15.37
N THR A 129 -5.91 7.72 14.28
CA THR A 129 -7.34 7.35 14.20
C THR A 129 -7.57 5.85 14.25
N LEU A 130 -6.75 5.06 13.55
CA LEU A 130 -6.85 3.61 13.59
C LEU A 130 -6.38 3.05 14.92
N TYR A 131 -5.33 3.61 15.53
CA TYR A 131 -4.85 3.20 16.85
C TYR A 131 -5.90 3.42 17.94
N GLN A 132 -6.58 4.57 17.94
CA GLN A 132 -7.67 4.85 18.88
C GLN A 132 -8.85 3.90 18.69
N ARG A 133 -9.20 3.59 17.45
CA ARG A 133 -10.30 2.66 17.13
C ARG A 133 -10.03 1.23 17.61
N LEU A 134 -8.77 0.81 17.63
CA LEU A 134 -8.35 -0.48 18.17
C LEU A 134 -8.54 -0.59 19.69
N SER A 135 -8.39 0.52 20.41
CA SER A 135 -8.52 0.56 21.87
C SER A 135 -9.99 0.63 22.32
N GLY A 136 -10.89 1.17 21.49
CA GLY A 136 -12.29 1.45 21.80
C GLY A 136 -13.28 0.26 21.84
N GLY A 137 -12.84 -0.99 21.83
CA GLY A 137 -13.70 -2.17 22.09
C GLY A 137 -14.51 -2.71 20.90
N ASP A 138 -14.68 -1.96 19.81
CA ASP A 138 -15.25 -2.48 18.56
C ASP A 138 -14.27 -3.46 17.90
N ARG A 139 -14.49 -4.76 18.13
CA ARG A 139 -13.70 -5.85 17.53
C ARG A 139 -13.65 -5.66 16.02
N LEU A 140 -12.53 -5.15 15.50
CA LEU A 140 -12.32 -5.08 14.05
C LEU A 140 -12.59 -6.47 13.45
N PRO A 141 -13.41 -6.57 12.39
CA PRO A 141 -13.66 -7.85 11.73
C PRO A 141 -12.34 -8.54 11.38
N VAL A 142 -12.29 -9.87 11.54
CA VAL A 142 -11.10 -10.71 11.32
C VAL A 142 -10.44 -10.43 9.95
N LEU A 143 -11.22 -9.93 8.98
CA LEU A 143 -10.80 -9.52 7.64
C LEU A 143 -9.84 -8.31 7.59
N LEU A 144 -9.78 -7.46 8.62
CA LEU A 144 -8.96 -6.23 8.65
C LEU A 144 -7.58 -6.43 9.30
N ARG A 145 -7.30 -7.63 9.84
CA ARG A 145 -6.00 -8.01 10.42
C ARG A 145 -4.82 -7.94 9.43
N PRO A 146 -4.98 -8.19 8.12
CA PRO A 146 -3.89 -8.04 7.16
C PRO A 146 -3.33 -6.61 7.08
N VAL A 147 -4.07 -5.63 7.60
CA VAL A 147 -3.76 -4.22 7.38
C VAL A 147 -2.95 -3.59 8.49
N PHE A 148 -2.77 -4.29 9.61
CA PHE A 148 -1.69 -3.93 10.54
C PHE A 148 -0.32 -3.85 9.84
N PHE A 149 -0.11 -4.67 8.81
CA PHE A 149 1.17 -4.69 8.08
C PHE A 149 1.38 -3.45 7.22
N LEU A 150 0.32 -2.76 6.79
CA LEU A 150 0.46 -1.51 6.04
C LEU A 150 0.92 -0.34 6.95
N PHE A 151 0.83 -0.46 8.29
CA PHE A 151 1.33 0.57 9.21
C PHE A 151 2.84 0.69 9.23
N PHE A 152 3.59 -0.41 9.11
CA PHE A 152 5.05 -0.32 9.01
C PHE A 152 5.51 -0.14 7.56
N ALA A 153 4.67 -0.48 6.58
CA ALA A 153 4.96 -0.21 5.17
C ALA A 153 5.20 1.28 4.92
N ALA A 154 4.30 2.15 5.40
CA ALA A 154 4.38 3.60 5.19
C ALA A 154 5.72 4.22 5.66
N PRO A 155 6.18 4.05 6.91
CA PRO A 155 7.49 4.58 7.32
C PRO A 155 8.67 3.92 6.59
N GLY A 156 8.55 2.66 6.17
CA GLY A 156 9.57 2.01 5.31
C GLY A 156 9.69 2.69 3.94
N VAL A 157 8.58 2.89 3.24
CA VAL A 157 8.54 3.61 1.95
C VAL A 157 8.95 5.07 2.13
N ALA A 158 8.56 5.71 3.23
CA ALA A 158 8.97 7.09 3.52
C ALA A 158 10.48 7.22 3.72
N SER A 159 11.13 6.25 4.37
CA SER A 159 12.59 6.23 4.53
C SER A 159 13.31 6.23 3.18
N LEU A 160 12.85 5.37 2.25
CA LEU A 160 13.35 5.28 0.88
C LEU A 160 13.06 6.55 0.07
N ALA A 161 11.84 7.08 0.15
CA ALA A 161 11.46 8.30 -0.54
C ALA A 161 12.28 9.51 -0.05
N TRP A 162 12.54 9.61 1.25
CA TRP A 162 13.35 10.69 1.82
C TRP A 162 14.81 10.61 1.38
N GLU A 163 15.38 9.40 1.35
CA GLU A 163 16.72 9.16 0.80
C GLU A 163 16.79 9.62 -0.66
N SER A 164 15.81 9.26 -1.49
CA SER A 164 15.77 9.70 -2.89
C SER A 164 15.68 11.23 -3.03
N ILE A 165 14.97 11.93 -2.13
CA ILE A 165 14.83 13.39 -2.13
C ILE A 165 16.14 14.09 -1.76
N VAL A 166 16.77 13.65 -0.67
CA VAL A 166 18.00 14.24 -0.14
C VAL A 166 19.21 13.83 -0.97
N GLY A 167 19.22 12.58 -1.46
CA GLY A 167 20.34 11.94 -2.16
C GLY A 167 21.31 11.20 -1.22
N SER A 168 20.97 11.06 0.07
CA SER A 168 21.75 10.30 1.04
C SER A 168 20.86 9.75 2.16
N PHE A 169 21.31 8.66 2.80
CA PHE A 169 20.58 8.02 3.90
C PHE A 169 20.85 8.73 5.25
N ASP A 170 20.27 9.92 5.37
CA ASP A 170 20.48 10.83 6.49
C ASP A 170 19.77 10.41 7.80
N ILE A 171 19.77 11.29 8.80
CA ILE A 171 19.15 11.03 10.11
C ILE A 171 17.64 10.83 9.98
N ALA A 172 16.96 11.56 9.08
CA ALA A 172 15.52 11.45 8.91
C ALA A 172 15.14 10.10 8.25
N SER A 173 15.89 9.65 7.24
CA SER A 173 15.73 8.30 6.69
C SER A 173 15.96 7.23 7.77
N LYS A 174 16.99 7.38 8.62
CA LYS A 174 17.26 6.48 9.75
C LYS A 174 16.11 6.45 10.75
N MET A 175 15.55 7.61 11.13
CA MET A 175 14.41 7.70 12.05
C MET A 175 13.18 6.96 11.52
N LEU A 176 12.85 7.16 10.24
CA LEU A 176 11.73 6.49 9.57
C LEU A 176 11.96 4.97 9.46
N PHE A 177 13.19 4.55 9.13
CA PHE A 177 13.57 3.15 9.10
C PHE A 177 13.40 2.47 10.46
N PHE A 178 13.92 3.06 11.54
CA PHE A 178 13.78 2.51 12.88
C PHE A 178 12.33 2.49 13.36
N LEU A 179 11.52 3.49 12.99
CA LEU A 179 10.08 3.47 13.24
C LEU A 179 9.41 2.28 12.55
N SER A 180 9.74 2.03 11.29
CA SER A 180 9.25 0.87 10.55
C SER A 180 9.67 -0.45 11.20
N LEU A 181 10.94 -0.58 11.55
CA LEU A 181 11.50 -1.78 12.20
C LEU A 181 10.85 -2.05 13.56
N PHE A 182 10.60 -1.01 14.35
CA PHE A 182 9.91 -1.11 15.64
C PHE A 182 8.48 -1.61 15.47
N LEU A 183 7.72 -1.03 14.54
CA LEU A 183 6.34 -1.45 14.28
C LEU A 183 6.30 -2.89 13.77
N PHE A 184 7.18 -3.25 12.85
CA PHE A 184 7.32 -4.61 12.34
C PHE A 184 7.62 -5.63 13.45
N THR A 185 8.61 -5.34 14.29
CA THR A 185 8.99 -6.21 15.42
C THR A 185 7.83 -6.36 16.41
N SER A 186 7.14 -5.26 16.73
CA SER A 186 5.97 -5.26 17.62
C SER A 186 4.83 -6.16 17.10
N LEU A 187 4.61 -6.16 15.77
CA LEU A 187 3.64 -7.02 15.13
C LEU A 187 4.05 -8.51 15.16
N ILE A 188 5.31 -8.82 14.82
CA ILE A 188 5.82 -10.19 14.81
C ILE A 188 5.80 -10.82 16.19
N CYS A 189 6.14 -10.06 17.24
CA CYS A 189 6.10 -10.52 18.63
C CYS A 189 4.67 -10.84 19.13
N ARG A 190 3.61 -10.48 18.39
CA ARG A 190 2.21 -10.74 18.75
C ARG A 190 1.52 -11.67 17.74
N PRO A 191 1.99 -12.92 17.56
CA PRO A 191 1.47 -13.84 16.53
C PRO A 191 0.02 -14.27 16.79
N THR A 192 -0.47 -14.13 18.02
CA THR A 192 -1.85 -14.45 18.43
C THR A 192 -2.90 -13.59 17.69
N LEU A 193 -2.53 -12.36 17.28
CA LEU A 193 -3.38 -11.50 16.47
C LEU A 193 -3.61 -12.09 15.07
N PHE A 194 -2.64 -12.82 14.53
CA PHE A 194 -2.68 -13.33 13.16
C PHE A 194 -3.08 -14.80 13.07
N ARG A 195 -2.99 -15.57 14.15
CA ARG A 195 -3.31 -17.01 14.21
C ARG A 195 -4.69 -17.38 13.63
N ARG A 196 -5.72 -16.53 13.83
CA ARG A 196 -7.06 -16.77 13.29
C ARG A 196 -7.20 -16.37 11.81
N SER A 197 -6.44 -15.37 11.37
CA SER A 197 -6.44 -14.89 9.98
C SER A 197 -5.58 -15.76 9.06
N MET A 198 -4.52 -16.38 9.59
CA MET A 198 -3.63 -17.28 8.85
C MET A 198 -4.16 -18.72 8.74
N ARG A 199 -5.33 -19.02 9.32
CA ARG A 199 -5.88 -20.39 9.36
C ARG A 199 -6.53 -20.85 8.04
N ARG A 200 -6.92 -19.91 7.17
CA ARG A 200 -7.39 -20.19 5.82
C ARG A 200 -6.58 -19.36 4.84
N PHE A 201 -6.03 -20.01 3.82
CA PHE A 201 -5.39 -19.30 2.73
C PHE A 201 -6.38 -18.33 2.09
N ASN A 202 -5.94 -17.09 1.86
CA ASN A 202 -6.73 -16.05 1.22
C ASN A 202 -5.77 -15.22 0.34
N VAL A 203 -6.22 -14.83 -0.85
CA VAL A 203 -5.50 -13.92 -1.76
C VAL A 203 -5.05 -12.64 -1.04
N ALA A 204 -5.77 -12.21 0.00
CA ALA A 204 -5.38 -11.07 0.84
C ALA A 204 -3.99 -11.20 1.50
N TRP A 205 -3.38 -12.39 1.57
CA TRP A 205 -2.03 -12.57 2.10
C TRP A 205 -0.93 -11.94 1.23
N TRP A 206 -1.23 -11.65 -0.04
CA TRP A 206 -0.33 -10.87 -0.90
C TRP A 206 -0.06 -9.46 -0.35
N ALA A 207 -0.95 -8.92 0.49
CA ALA A 207 -0.72 -7.65 1.17
C ALA A 207 0.44 -7.68 2.18
N TYR A 208 0.94 -8.86 2.57
CA TYR A 208 2.12 -9.00 3.45
C TYR A 208 3.44 -8.85 2.71
N SER A 209 3.49 -9.19 1.43
CA SER A 209 4.74 -9.18 0.67
C SER A 209 5.28 -7.76 0.54
N PHE A 210 4.43 -6.81 0.09
CA PHE A 210 4.86 -5.44 -0.19
C PHE A 210 5.48 -4.73 1.03
N PRO A 211 4.85 -4.68 2.22
CA PRO A 211 5.44 -4.07 3.40
C PRO A 211 6.80 -4.64 3.79
N VAL A 212 6.94 -5.98 3.75
CA VAL A 212 8.19 -6.65 4.13
C VAL A 212 9.30 -6.37 3.10
N THR A 213 8.95 -6.33 1.82
CA THR A 213 9.90 -5.97 0.76
C THR A 213 10.41 -4.53 0.94
N MET A 214 9.52 -3.56 1.21
CA MET A 214 9.92 -2.17 1.43
C MET A 214 10.82 -2.00 2.67
N LEU A 215 10.52 -2.73 3.76
CA LEU A 215 11.38 -2.76 4.94
C LEU A 215 12.75 -3.39 4.65
N ALA A 216 12.80 -4.45 3.85
CA ALA A 216 14.05 -5.09 3.46
C ALA A 216 14.91 -4.19 2.55
N LEU A 217 14.29 -3.45 1.64
CA LEU A 217 14.97 -2.42 0.84
C LEU A 217 15.55 -1.32 1.72
N ALA A 218 14.75 -0.72 2.61
CA ALA A 218 15.25 0.31 3.54
C ALA A 218 16.37 -0.22 4.45
N SER A 219 16.33 -1.49 4.83
CA SER A 219 17.43 -2.13 5.58
C SER A 219 18.69 -2.33 4.76
N THR A 220 18.56 -2.47 3.43
CA THR A 220 19.70 -2.58 2.52
C THR A 220 20.42 -1.25 2.42
N ASP A 221 19.68 -0.15 2.23
CA ASP A 221 20.25 1.20 2.16
C ASP A 221 20.88 1.60 3.51
N TYR A 222 20.22 1.27 4.63
CA TYR A 222 20.79 1.42 5.97
C TYR A 222 22.12 0.64 6.15
N ALA A 223 22.20 -0.60 5.65
CA ALA A 223 23.41 -1.41 5.76
C ALA A 223 24.56 -0.88 4.89
N GLN A 224 24.24 -0.33 3.72
CA GLN A 224 25.22 0.32 2.85
C GLN A 224 25.79 1.61 3.46
N GLU A 225 24.94 2.36 4.15
CA GLU A 225 25.34 3.61 4.82
C GLU A 225 26.19 3.35 6.08
N VAL A 226 25.74 2.47 6.98
CA VAL A 226 26.41 2.25 8.28
C VAL A 226 27.60 1.28 8.16
N LYS A 227 27.58 0.35 7.20
CA LYS A 227 28.63 -0.66 6.94
C LYS A 227 29.01 -1.49 8.18
N GLY A 228 28.09 -1.62 9.13
CA GLY A 228 28.28 -2.38 10.36
C GLY A 228 27.86 -3.84 10.22
N THR A 229 28.53 -4.74 10.94
CA THR A 229 28.22 -6.19 10.93
C THR A 229 26.77 -6.46 11.32
N ILE A 230 26.26 -5.77 12.35
CA ILE A 230 24.87 -5.92 12.82
C ILE A 230 23.89 -5.47 11.72
N SER A 231 24.18 -4.36 11.03
CA SER A 231 23.35 -3.85 9.93
C SER A 231 23.29 -4.84 8.76
N HIS A 232 24.41 -5.47 8.40
CA HIS A 232 24.45 -6.50 7.36
C HIS A 232 23.68 -7.77 7.75
N ILE A 233 23.77 -8.21 9.02
CA ILE A 233 22.99 -9.35 9.52
C ILE A 233 21.48 -9.01 9.45
N LEU A 234 21.09 -7.83 9.90
CA LEU A 234 19.70 -7.37 9.85
C LEU A 234 19.17 -7.33 8.41
N MET A 235 19.94 -6.77 7.49
CA MET A 235 19.64 -6.75 6.05
C MET A 235 19.42 -8.16 5.50
N LEU A 236 20.35 -9.08 5.75
CA LEU A 236 20.27 -10.45 5.26
C LEU A 236 19.02 -11.16 5.82
N CYS A 237 18.73 -10.99 7.11
CA CYS A 237 17.54 -11.56 7.74
C CYS A 237 16.24 -11.04 7.11
N LEU A 238 16.13 -9.73 6.88
CA LEU A 238 14.93 -9.13 6.30
C LEU A 238 14.76 -9.50 4.81
N LEU A 239 15.85 -9.57 4.04
CA LEU A 239 15.82 -10.04 2.65
C LEU A 239 15.42 -11.51 2.56
N ALA A 240 16.01 -12.38 3.38
CA ALA A 240 15.65 -13.79 3.45
C ALA A 240 14.18 -13.97 3.82
N LEU A 241 13.68 -13.21 4.79
CA LEU A 241 12.28 -13.24 5.19
C LEU A 241 11.35 -12.78 4.05
N SER A 242 11.67 -11.67 3.37
CA SER A 242 10.93 -11.18 2.21
C SER A 242 10.86 -12.25 1.10
N PHE A 243 11.99 -12.88 0.80
CA PHE A 243 12.08 -13.95 -0.20
C PHE A 243 11.22 -15.16 0.19
N LEU A 244 11.32 -15.63 1.44
CA LEU A 244 10.52 -16.76 1.93
C LEU A 244 9.02 -16.48 1.87
N ILE A 245 8.59 -15.26 2.24
CA ILE A 245 7.18 -14.86 2.15
C ILE A 245 6.72 -14.90 0.68
N CYS A 246 7.47 -14.28 -0.24
CA CYS A 246 7.11 -14.27 -1.65
C CYS A 246 7.08 -15.69 -2.26
N LEU A 247 8.08 -16.52 -1.94
CA LEU A 247 8.17 -17.92 -2.39
C LEU A 247 7.01 -18.76 -1.85
N SER A 248 6.67 -18.63 -0.58
CA SER A 248 5.54 -19.35 0.01
C SER A 248 4.22 -18.93 -0.65
N LEU A 249 3.99 -17.63 -0.84
CA LEU A 249 2.77 -17.12 -1.46
C LEU A 249 2.62 -17.56 -2.91
N THR A 250 3.70 -17.52 -3.69
CA THR A 250 3.69 -18.00 -5.07
C THR A 250 3.40 -19.49 -5.13
N LEU A 251 4.06 -20.31 -4.30
CA LEU A 251 3.81 -21.75 -4.22
C LEU A 251 2.38 -22.07 -3.81
N PHE A 252 1.87 -21.43 -2.74
CA PHE A 252 0.48 -21.63 -2.31
C PHE A 252 -0.54 -21.19 -3.36
N THR A 253 -0.28 -20.09 -4.06
CA THR A 253 -1.15 -19.61 -5.14
C THR A 253 -1.15 -20.57 -6.33
N PHE A 254 0.02 -21.09 -6.71
CA PHE A 254 0.17 -22.06 -7.79
C PHE A 254 -0.54 -23.38 -7.46
N LEU A 255 -0.36 -23.91 -6.24
CA LEU A 255 -1.00 -25.14 -5.78
C LEU A 255 -2.53 -25.02 -5.63
N ASN A 256 -3.04 -23.81 -5.41
CA ASN A 256 -4.47 -23.51 -5.25
C ASN A 256 -5.05 -22.73 -6.44
N SER A 257 -4.55 -22.99 -7.65
CA SER A 257 -4.98 -22.32 -8.89
C SER A 257 -6.49 -22.36 -9.16
N LYS A 258 -7.19 -23.38 -8.64
CA LYS A 258 -8.66 -23.51 -8.70
C LYS A 258 -9.42 -22.38 -7.99
N MET A 259 -8.77 -21.63 -7.10
CA MET A 259 -9.37 -20.49 -6.37
C MET A 259 -9.35 -19.18 -7.18
N LEU A 260 -8.60 -19.11 -8.28
CA LEU A 260 -8.54 -17.95 -9.18
C LEU A 260 -9.55 -18.03 -10.33
N LEU A 261 -10.25 -19.16 -10.48
CA LEU A 261 -11.28 -19.37 -11.50
C LEU A 261 -12.66 -18.91 -10.97
N PRO A 262 -13.49 -18.25 -11.80
CA PRO A 262 -14.74 -17.59 -11.37
C PRO A 262 -15.83 -18.54 -10.84
N ASP A 263 -15.69 -19.86 -11.04
CA ASP A 263 -16.76 -20.82 -10.78
C ASP A 263 -17.11 -21.04 -9.30
N ASN A 264 -16.33 -20.46 -8.38
CA ASN A 264 -16.58 -20.53 -6.94
C ASN A 264 -17.05 -19.20 -6.32
N ASP A 265 -17.56 -18.26 -7.13
CA ASP A 265 -18.24 -17.08 -6.61
C ASP A 265 -19.69 -17.43 -6.20
N PRO A 266 -20.05 -17.54 -4.91
CA PRO A 266 -21.44 -17.73 -4.49
C PRO A 266 -22.37 -16.56 -4.90
N ILE A 267 -21.78 -15.44 -5.34
CA ILE A 267 -22.49 -14.26 -5.85
C ILE A 267 -22.96 -14.47 -7.30
N ALA A 268 -22.23 -15.24 -8.12
CA ALA A 268 -22.64 -15.54 -9.49
C ALA A 268 -23.90 -16.43 -9.52
N ASN A 269 -23.99 -17.40 -8.59
CA ASN A 269 -25.17 -18.24 -8.43
C ASN A 269 -26.40 -17.48 -7.88
N LEU A 270 -26.19 -16.36 -7.18
CA LEU A 270 -27.28 -15.54 -6.66
C LEU A 270 -27.95 -14.66 -7.74
N VAL A 271 -27.22 -14.32 -8.81
CA VAL A 271 -27.72 -13.50 -9.92
C VAL A 271 -28.57 -14.31 -10.89
N ILE A 272 -28.37 -15.63 -10.96
CA ILE A 272 -29.12 -16.52 -11.87
C ILE A 272 -30.53 -16.85 -11.32
N GLN A 273 -30.81 -16.56 -10.05
CA GLN A 273 -32.06 -16.95 -9.38
C GLN A 273 -33.18 -15.90 -9.37
N PHE A 274 -32.95 -14.70 -9.91
CA PHE A 274 -34.04 -13.74 -10.11
C PHE A 274 -34.64 -13.93 -11.50
N PRO A 275 -35.88 -14.45 -11.62
CA PRO A 275 -36.53 -14.50 -12.92
C PRO A 275 -36.76 -13.06 -13.39
N VAL A 276 -36.42 -12.82 -14.66
CA VAL A 276 -36.87 -11.64 -15.39
C VAL A 276 -38.40 -11.72 -15.40
N ALA A 277 -39.04 -10.82 -14.66
CA ALA A 277 -40.48 -10.61 -14.79
C ALA A 277 -40.70 -9.70 -16.00
N ASP A 278 -41.50 -10.21 -16.94
CA ASP A 278 -42.06 -9.48 -18.09
C ASP A 278 -42.88 -8.24 -17.66
#